data_AF-A0A924PZX4-F1
#
_entry.id   AF-A0A924PZX4-F1
#
_cell.length_a   1.000
_cell.length_b   1.000
_cell.length_c   1.000
_cell.angle_alpha   90.00
_cell.angle_beta   90.00
_cell.angle_gamma   90.00
#
_symmetry.space_group_name_H-M   'P 1'
#
loop_
_entity.id
_entity.type
_entity.pdbx_description
1 polymer ?
#
loop_
_entity_poly.entity_id
_entity_poly.type
_entity_poly.pdbx_seq_one_letter_code
_entity_poly.pdbx_strand_id
1 'polypeptide(L)' 'MPKIILFNKPFNVLTQFRPDGDRPTLAQFITDPSLRVAGRLDRDSEGLLLLTDDGILNAR' A
#
# COMPACT_ATOMS: atom_id res chain seq x y z
N MET A 1 -8.16 -1.85 -18.13
CA MET A 1 -8.41 -2.91 -17.14
C MET A 1 -7.76 -2.46 -15.84
N PRO A 2 -8.43 -2.62 -14.69
CA PRO A 2 -7.86 -2.23 -13.41
C PRO A 2 -6.65 -3.10 -13.08
N LYS A 3 -5.59 -2.49 -12.55
CA LYS A 3 -4.50 -3.21 -11.91
C LYS A 3 -4.88 -3.50 -10.46
N ILE A 4 -4.68 -4.74 -10.04
CA ILE A 4 -4.84 -5.15 -8.65
C ILE A 4 -3.55 -5.82 -8.22
N ILE A 5 -2.94 -5.31 -7.16
CA ILE A 5 -1.75 -5.88 -6.55
C ILE A 5 -2.11 -6.40 -5.16
N LEU A 6 -1.68 -7.63 -4.90
CA LEU A 6 -1.70 -8.25 -3.59
C LEU A 6 -0.29 -8.10 -3.02
N PHE A 7 -0.15 -7.32 -1.96
CA PHE A 7 1.13 -7.07 -1.30
C PHE A 7 1.11 -7.66 0.10
N ASN A 8 2.06 -8.53 0.43
CA ASN A 8 2.25 -8.98 1.80
C ASN A 8 3.09 -7.94 2.55
N LYS A 9 2.42 -7.04 3.30
CA LYS A 9 3.07 -5.95 4.02
C LYS A 9 3.90 -6.49 5.18
N PRO A 10 5.22 -6.21 5.22
CA PRO A 10 6.06 -6.57 6.36
C PRO A 10 5.71 -5.79 7.63
N PHE A 11 6.13 -6.32 8.78
CA PHE A 11 6.06 -5.62 10.06
C PHE A 11 6.84 -4.31 10.01
N ASN A 12 6.39 -3.34 10.79
CA ASN A 12 7.02 -2.03 10.96
C ASN A 12 7.05 -1.13 9.71
N VAL A 13 6.31 -1.48 8.65
CA VAL A 13 6.17 -0.65 7.43
C VAL A 13 4.89 0.19 7.49
N LEU A 14 5.00 1.49 7.20
CA LEU A 14 3.85 2.38 7.10
C LEU A 14 3.03 2.11 5.83
N THR A 15 1.71 2.08 5.98
CA THR A 15 0.74 1.93 4.87
C THR A 15 0.53 3.25 4.15
N GLN A 16 1.59 3.79 3.56
CA GLN A 16 1.60 5.00 2.75
C GLN A 16 2.82 5.02 1.82
N PHE A 17 2.80 5.91 0.83
CA PHE A 17 3.94 6.13 -0.08
C PHE A 17 4.77 7.36 0.26
N ARG A 18 4.18 8.33 0.96
CA ARG A 18 4.88 9.56 1.33
C ARG A 18 5.86 9.26 2.47
N PRO A 19 7.11 9.77 2.40
CA PRO A 19 8.05 9.68 3.51
C PRO A 19 7.47 10.26 4.79
N ASP A 20 7.81 9.65 5.93
CA ASP A 20 7.46 10.10 7.28
C ASP A 20 8.61 9.78 8.24
N GLY A 21 9.54 10.74 8.37
CA GLY A 21 10.81 10.56 9.05
C GLY A 21 11.61 9.39 8.46
N ASP A 22 12.23 8.60 9.34
CA ASP A 22 13.06 7.45 8.98
C ASP A 22 12.27 6.13 8.86
N ARG A 23 10.93 6.19 8.93
CA ARG A 23 10.09 4.99 8.92
C ARG A 23 10.00 4.41 7.50
N PRO A 24 10.12 3.08 7.32
CA PRO A 24 9.95 2.47 6.01
C PRO A 24 8.49 2.58 5.56
N THR A 25 8.31 2.76 4.25
CA THR A 25 7.00 2.99 3.61
C THR A 25 6.83 2.03 2.43
N LEU A 26 5.63 2.01 1.84
CA LEU A 26 5.36 1.19 0.65
C LEU A 26 6.25 1.56 -0.54
N ALA A 27 6.81 2.78 -0.57
CA ALA A 27 7.68 3.25 -1.65
C ALA A 27 9.01 2.47 -1.77
N GLN A 28 9.41 1.73 -0.74
CA GLN A 28 10.58 0.83 -0.81
C GLN A 28 10.31 -0.46 -1.59
N PHE A 29 9.03 -0.85 -1.71
CA PHE A 29 8.60 -2.13 -2.28
C PHE A 29 7.87 -1.94 -3.61
N ILE A 30 7.20 -0.80 -3.80
CA ILE A 30 6.31 -0.54 -4.93
C ILE A 30 6.67 0.82 -5.54
N THR A 31 7.05 0.80 -6.81
CA THR A 31 7.51 1.98 -7.57
C THR A 31 6.47 2.52 -8.54
N ASP A 32 5.36 1.81 -8.80
CA ASP A 32 4.31 2.26 -9.72
C ASP A 32 3.51 3.42 -9.10
N PRO A 33 3.61 4.65 -9.66
CA PRO A 33 2.96 5.83 -9.09
C PRO A 33 1.45 5.89 -9.35
N SER A 34 0.90 5.00 -10.20
CA SER A 34 -0.54 4.92 -10.46
C SER A 34 -1.31 4.26 -9.33
N LEU A 35 -0.65 3.42 -8.52
CA LEU A 35 -1.29 2.63 -7.48
C LEU A 35 -1.66 3.46 -6.25
N ARG A 36 -2.80 3.14 -5.68
CA ARG A 36 -3.27 3.64 -4.38
C ARG A 36 -3.57 2.45 -3.48
N VAL A 37 -3.41 2.64 -2.18
CA VAL A 37 -3.74 1.60 -1.20
C VAL A 37 -5.26 1.44 -1.15
N ALA A 38 -5.71 0.18 -1.15
CA ALA A 38 -7.09 -0.20 -0.90
C ALA A 38 -7.22 -0.86 0.48
N GLY A 39 -7.66 -0.07 1.46
CA GLY A 39 -7.67 -0.44 2.87
C GLY A 39 -6.47 0.09 3.65
N ARG A 40 -6.33 -0.34 4.91
CA ARG A 40 -5.23 0.05 5.80
C ARG A 40 -4.82 -1.13 6.66
N LEU A 41 -3.51 -1.29 6.82
CA LEU A 41 -2.92 -2.06 7.90
C LEU A 41 -2.12 -1.11 8.78
N ASP A 42 -2.14 -1.36 10.09
CA ASP A 42 -1.30 -0.59 11.00
C ASP A 42 0.17 -0.94 10.82
N ARG A 43 1.04 -0.03 11.29
CA ARG A 43 2.49 -0.16 11.13
C ARG A 43 3.00 -1.46 11.77
N ASP A 44 2.45 -1.82 12.92
CA ASP A 44 2.74 -3.02 13.71
C ASP A 44 1.93 -4.25 13.28
N SER A 45 1.17 -4.16 12.19
CA SER A 45 0.53 -5.32 11.55
C SER A 45 1.37 -5.86 10.39
N GLU A 46 1.15 -7.13 10.07
CA GLU A 46 1.67 -7.83 8.89
C GLU A 46 0.53 -8.44 8.09
N GLY A 47 0.75 -8.67 6.81
CA GLY A 47 -0.16 -9.47 6.00
C GLY A 47 -0.69 -8.77 4.75
N LEU A 48 -1.82 -9.26 4.27
CA LEU A 48 -2.33 -8.90 2.96
C LEU A 48 -2.84 -7.46 2.90
N LEU A 49 -2.23 -6.67 2.02
CA LEU A 49 -2.62 -5.31 1.66
C LEU A 49 -2.91 -5.25 0.16
N LEU A 50 -4.04 -4.67 -0.22
CA LEU A 50 -4.41 -4.50 -1.61
C LEU A 50 -3.98 -3.11 -2.11
N LEU A 51 -3.57 -3.03 -3.37
CA LEU A 51 -3.36 -1.78 -4.09
C LEU A 51 -4.04 -1.84 -5.45
N THR A 52 -4.58 -0.71 -5.89
CA THR A 52 -5.22 -0.59 -7.22
C THR A 52 -5.05 0.82 -7.79
N ASP A 53 -5.07 0.92 -9.12
CA ASP A 53 -5.15 2.19 -9.86
C ASP A 53 -6.61 2.61 -10.13
N ASP A 54 -7.60 1.78 -9.78
CA ASP A 54 -9.01 2.02 -10.00
C ASP A 54 -9.70 2.60 -8.75
N GLY A 55 -10.06 3.89 -8.83
CA GLY A 55 -10.74 4.59 -7.75
C GLY A 55 -12.16 4.08 -7.45
N ILE A 56 -12.87 3.51 -8.44
CA ILE A 56 -14.22 2.96 -8.23
C ILE A 56 -14.13 1.67 -7.43
N LEU A 57 -13.14 0.82 -7.73
CA LEU A 57 -12.89 -0.39 -6.94
C LEU A 57 -12.44 -0.06 -5.51
N ASN A 58 -11.62 0.99 -5.33
CA ASN A 58 -11.13 1.39 -4.01
C ASN A 58 -12.20 2.07 -3.13
N ALA A 59 -13.27 2.59 -3.71
CA ALA A 59 -14.34 3.25 -2.98
C ALA A 59 -15.41 2.28 -2.43
N ARG A 60 -15.32 0.99 -2.77
CA ARG A 60 -16.27 -0.05 -2.36
C ARG A 60 -15.73 -0.84 -1.17
#